data_AF-A0A7W5Q3Z4-F1
#
_entry.id   AF-A0A7W5Q3Z4-F1
#
_cell.length_a   1.000
_cell.length_b   1.000
_cell.length_c   1.000
_cell.angle_alpha   90.00
_cell.angle_beta   90.00
_cell.angle_gamma   90.00
#
_symmetry.space_group_name_H-M   'P 1'
#
loop_
_entity.id
_entity.type
_entity.pdbx_description
1 polymer ?
#
loop_
_entity_poly.entity_id
_entity_poly.type
_entity_poly.pdbx_seq_one_letter_code
_entity_poly.pdbx_strand_id
1 'polypeptide(L)'
;MSSIAVATLLAVIASKAPAGFSDVSQLSADCGASRQLVSGYVIGWLDKWNRDDFVARRGIAQSIPNARAMTNWAYFGESVGVDICIPAQVDAAKITAMFCDFLIHNPTLRDVPAEDVMSTFTGLNFSCDEK
;
A
#
# COMPACT_ATOMS: atom_id res chain seq x y z
N MET A 1 -33.16 20.38 -16.72
CA MET A 1 -32.93 19.55 -15.51
C MET A 1 -31.96 18.43 -15.87
N SER A 2 -30.63 18.67 -15.85
CA SER A 2 -29.63 17.60 -16.10
C SER A 2 -28.27 17.83 -15.43
N SER A 3 -27.93 19.06 -15.01
CA SER A 3 -26.58 19.32 -14.48
C SER A 3 -26.45 19.18 -12.95
N ILE A 4 -27.56 19.20 -12.21
CA ILE A 4 -27.54 19.13 -10.73
C ILE A 4 -27.45 17.67 -10.23
N ALA A 5 -27.93 16.71 -11.04
CA ALA A 5 -27.91 15.29 -10.69
C ALA A 5 -26.49 14.68 -10.73
N VAL A 6 -25.60 15.20 -11.59
CA VAL A 6 -24.21 14.70 -11.70
C VAL A 6 -23.33 15.23 -10.56
N ALA A 7 -23.53 16.49 -10.16
CA ALA A 7 -22.77 17.12 -9.08
C ALA A 7 -23.08 16.51 -7.70
N THR A 8 -24.32 16.07 -7.48
CA THR A 8 -24.72 15.42 -6.22
C THR A 8 -24.21 13.99 -6.12
N LEU A 9 -24.07 13.26 -7.24
CA LEU A 9 -23.49 11.91 -7.21
C LEU A 9 -22.01 11.94 -6.80
N LEU A 10 -21.22 12.90 -7.28
CA LEU A 10 -19.79 13.04 -6.94
C LEU A 10 -19.57 13.49 -5.48
N ALA A 11 -20.48 14.31 -4.94
CA ALA A 11 -20.38 14.82 -3.58
C ALA A 11 -20.64 13.75 -2.50
N VAL A 12 -21.48 12.74 -2.79
CA VAL A 12 -21.77 11.67 -1.82
C VAL A 12 -20.59 10.71 -1.65
N ILE A 13 -19.80 10.47 -2.71
CA ILE A 13 -18.61 9.59 -2.66
C ILE A 13 -17.52 10.18 -1.76
N ALA A 14 -17.43 11.51 -1.66
CA ALA A 14 -16.43 12.19 -0.85
C ALA A 14 -16.73 12.21 0.66
N SER A 15 -17.96 11.88 1.09
CA SER A 15 -18.43 12.19 2.46
C SER A 15 -18.26 11.08 3.51
N LYS A 16 -17.70 9.93 3.14
CA LYS A 16 -17.36 8.86 4.09
C LYS A 16 -16.11 8.10 3.63
N ALA A 17 -15.02 8.80 3.36
CA ALA A 17 -13.73 8.12 3.37
C ALA A 17 -13.51 7.66 4.83
N PRO A 18 -13.49 6.35 5.12
CA PRO A 18 -13.06 5.87 6.42
C PRO A 18 -11.65 6.41 6.68
N ALA A 19 -11.21 6.41 7.94
CA ALA A 19 -9.80 6.66 8.24
C ALA A 19 -8.95 5.56 7.58
N GLY A 20 -8.51 5.79 6.33
CA GLY A 20 -7.92 4.80 5.42
C GLY A 20 -8.57 4.92 4.04
N PHE A 21 -7.77 5.22 3.00
CA PHE A 21 -8.29 5.45 1.63
C PHE A 21 -8.97 4.21 1.00
N SER A 22 -8.73 3.01 1.55
CA SER A 22 -9.44 1.77 1.23
C SER A 22 -9.51 0.89 2.48
N ASP A 23 -10.66 0.27 2.76
CA ASP A 23 -10.76 -0.83 3.72
C ASP A 23 -10.56 -2.19 3.02
N VAL A 24 -10.09 -3.19 3.75
CA VAL A 24 -9.81 -4.53 3.18
C VAL A 24 -11.09 -5.18 2.65
N SER A 25 -12.24 -4.88 3.24
CA SER A 25 -13.52 -5.40 2.78
C SER A 25 -13.84 -4.98 1.34
N GLN A 26 -13.56 -3.73 0.99
CA GLN A 26 -13.78 -3.17 -0.34
C GLN A 26 -12.77 -3.72 -1.35
N LEU A 27 -11.50 -3.85 -0.95
CA LEU A 27 -10.46 -4.46 -1.79
C LEU A 27 -10.76 -5.95 -2.05
N SER A 28 -11.19 -6.68 -1.04
CA SER A 28 -11.55 -8.11 -1.14
C SER A 28 -12.77 -8.31 -2.04
N ALA A 29 -13.78 -7.44 -1.94
CA ALA A 29 -14.93 -7.47 -2.82
C ALA A 29 -14.55 -7.19 -4.28
N ASP A 30 -13.67 -6.21 -4.53
CA ASP A 30 -13.19 -5.89 -5.88
C ASP A 30 -12.34 -7.01 -6.50
N CYS A 31 -11.61 -7.77 -5.69
CA CYS A 31 -10.81 -8.91 -6.14
C CYS A 31 -11.62 -10.02 -6.83
N GLY A 32 -12.87 -10.24 -6.38
CA GLY A 32 -13.83 -11.16 -7.00
C GLY A 32 -14.64 -10.55 -8.14
N ALA A 33 -14.43 -9.27 -8.46
CA ALA A 33 -15.20 -8.50 -9.43
C ALA A 33 -14.29 -7.85 -10.50
N SER A 34 -14.12 -6.53 -10.45
CA SER A 34 -13.48 -5.75 -11.52
C SER A 34 -11.95 -5.71 -11.43
N ARG A 35 -11.41 -5.86 -10.21
CA ARG A 35 -10.01 -5.66 -9.83
C ARG A 35 -9.45 -4.26 -10.08
N GLN A 36 -10.25 -3.28 -10.50
CA GLN A 36 -9.78 -1.93 -10.83
C GLN A 36 -9.36 -1.16 -9.58
N LEU A 37 -10.13 -1.28 -8.49
CA LEU A 37 -9.84 -0.61 -7.23
C LEU A 37 -8.57 -1.19 -6.60
N VAL A 38 -8.47 -2.52 -6.51
CA VAL A 38 -7.29 -3.18 -5.95
C VAL A 38 -6.04 -2.96 -6.80
N SER A 39 -6.15 -2.92 -8.13
CA SER A 39 -5.03 -2.54 -9.01
C SER A 39 -4.56 -1.11 -8.73
N GLY A 40 -5.51 -0.16 -8.62
CA GLY A 40 -5.20 1.23 -8.30
C GLY A 40 -4.56 1.38 -6.91
N TYR A 41 -5.03 0.63 -5.94
CA TYR A 41 -4.45 0.58 -4.60
C TYR A 41 -3.01 0.06 -4.62
N VAL A 42 -2.74 -1.04 -5.30
CA VAL A 42 -1.38 -1.61 -5.46
C VAL A 42 -0.44 -0.62 -6.14
N ILE A 43 -0.88 0.00 -7.24
CA ILE A 43 -0.06 1.00 -7.96
C ILE A 43 0.24 2.21 -7.07
N GLY A 44 -0.77 2.72 -6.37
CA GLY A 44 -0.59 3.85 -5.44
C GLY A 44 0.34 3.52 -4.28
N TRP A 45 0.25 2.30 -3.74
CA TRP A 45 1.16 1.83 -2.71
C TRP A 45 2.60 1.71 -3.22
N LEU A 46 2.81 1.17 -4.43
CA LEU A 46 4.14 1.07 -5.05
C LEU A 46 4.80 2.44 -5.28
N ASP A 47 4.03 3.42 -5.75
CA ASP A 47 4.52 4.79 -5.97
C ASP A 47 4.90 5.47 -4.64
N LYS A 48 4.04 5.34 -3.63
CA LYS A 48 4.32 5.79 -2.26
C LYS A 48 5.60 5.14 -1.73
N TRP A 49 5.65 3.81 -1.74
CA TRP A 49 6.77 3.03 -1.20
C TRP A 49 8.11 3.43 -1.83
N ASN A 50 8.16 3.50 -3.17
CA ASN A 50 9.38 3.86 -3.88
C ASN A 50 9.89 5.27 -3.50
N ARG A 51 8.98 6.22 -3.28
CA ARG A 51 9.33 7.58 -2.84
C ARG A 51 9.78 7.60 -1.38
N ASP A 52 9.10 6.87 -0.51
CA ASP A 52 9.38 6.84 0.93
C ASP A 52 10.70 6.11 1.23
N ASP A 53 11.00 5.02 0.53
CA ASP A 53 12.31 4.31 0.61
C ASP A 53 13.46 5.24 0.21
N PHE A 54 13.32 5.97 -0.89
CA PHE A 54 14.31 6.94 -1.32
C PHE A 54 14.56 8.01 -0.24
N VAL A 55 13.49 8.54 0.37
CA VAL A 55 13.59 9.56 1.43
C VAL A 55 14.27 8.98 2.67
N ALA A 56 13.90 7.78 3.10
CA ALA A 56 14.49 7.11 4.25
C ALA A 56 16.00 6.86 4.06
N ARG A 57 16.41 6.25 2.94
CA ARG A 57 17.81 5.97 2.62
C ARG A 57 18.65 7.24 2.53
N ARG A 58 18.11 8.29 1.90
CA ARG A 58 18.77 9.59 1.82
C ARG A 58 18.93 10.21 3.21
N GLY A 59 17.90 10.13 4.05
CA GLY A 59 17.93 10.62 5.42
C GLY A 59 19.03 9.98 6.26
N ILE A 60 19.20 8.66 6.16
CA ILE A 60 20.29 7.92 6.80
C ILE A 60 21.65 8.43 6.31
N ALA A 61 21.86 8.49 5.00
CA ALA A 61 23.13 8.92 4.41
C ALA A 61 23.52 10.36 4.79
N GLN A 62 22.55 11.28 4.81
CA GLN A 62 22.77 12.68 5.19
C GLN A 62 22.97 12.89 6.69
N SER A 63 22.63 11.89 7.51
CA SER A 63 22.74 12.00 8.97
C SER A 63 24.09 11.55 9.52
N ILE A 64 25.01 11.05 8.69
CA ILE A 64 26.34 10.62 9.14
C ILE A 64 27.16 11.83 9.62
N PRO A 65 27.86 11.75 10.77
CA PRO A 65 27.98 10.60 11.69
C PRO A 65 27.02 10.64 12.91
N ASN A 66 25.96 11.44 12.87
CA ASN A 66 25.00 11.57 13.98
C ASN A 66 24.14 10.32 14.15
N ALA A 67 24.56 9.41 15.04
CA ALA A 67 23.89 8.16 15.32
C ALA A 67 22.40 8.31 15.69
N ARG A 68 22.02 9.34 16.48
CA ARG A 68 20.61 9.58 16.84
C ARG A 68 19.78 9.90 15.61
N ALA A 69 20.28 10.78 14.75
CA ALA A 69 19.59 11.14 13.52
C ALA A 69 19.47 9.93 12.57
N MET A 70 20.54 9.13 12.46
CA MET A 70 20.51 7.87 11.70
C MET A 70 19.46 6.89 12.23
N THR A 71 19.36 6.68 13.55
CA THR A 71 18.34 5.80 14.16
C THR A 71 16.93 6.29 13.89
N ASN A 72 16.68 7.61 13.95
CA ASN A 72 15.35 8.16 13.63
C ASN A 72 14.95 7.90 12.18
N TRP A 73 15.89 8.03 11.24
CA TRP A 73 15.65 7.72 9.84
C TRP A 73 15.50 6.22 9.56
N ALA A 74 16.26 5.37 10.26
CA ALA A 74 16.07 3.93 10.20
C ALA A 74 14.67 3.52 10.71
N TYR A 75 14.22 4.11 11.83
CA TYR A 75 12.86 3.89 12.34
C TYR A 75 11.77 4.36 11.37
N PHE A 76 11.97 5.51 10.72
CA PHE A 76 11.08 5.94 9.64
C PHE A 76 11.09 4.94 8.48
N GLY A 77 12.27 4.45 8.09
CA GLY A 77 12.42 3.45 7.04
C GLY A 77 11.62 2.17 7.30
N GLU A 78 11.76 1.60 8.49
CA GLU A 78 10.96 0.44 8.94
C GLU A 78 9.46 0.71 8.83
N SER A 79 9.00 1.90 9.22
CA SER A 79 7.58 2.27 9.17
C SER A 79 7.00 2.40 7.75
N VAL A 80 7.86 2.56 6.74
CA VAL A 80 7.45 2.69 5.33
C VAL A 80 7.85 1.47 4.48
N GLY A 81 8.34 0.39 5.12
CA GLY A 81 8.72 -0.84 4.41
C GLY A 81 10.04 -0.75 3.65
N VAL A 82 11.01 0.03 4.15
CA VAL A 82 12.42 -0.12 3.73
C VAL A 82 12.81 -1.56 4.06
N ASP A 83 13.30 -2.31 3.07
CA ASP A 83 13.57 -3.77 3.07
C ASP A 83 12.55 -4.66 2.34
N ILE A 84 11.74 -4.04 1.48
CA ILE A 84 10.98 -4.74 0.44
C ILE A 84 11.80 -4.73 -0.87
N CYS A 85 12.01 -5.90 -1.47
CA CYS A 85 12.74 -6.13 -2.70
C CYS A 85 11.86 -6.84 -3.72
N ILE A 86 11.11 -6.06 -4.51
CA ILE A 86 10.28 -6.60 -5.59
C ILE A 86 11.18 -6.97 -6.78
N PRO A 87 11.20 -8.24 -7.24
CA PRO A 87 12.02 -8.64 -8.40
C PRO A 87 11.59 -7.92 -9.68
N ALA A 88 12.54 -7.61 -10.56
CA ALA A 88 12.28 -6.86 -11.80
C ALA A 88 11.22 -7.50 -12.72
N GLN A 89 11.05 -8.82 -12.64
CA GLN A 89 10.05 -9.59 -13.38
C GLN A 89 8.64 -9.58 -12.76
N VAL A 90 8.46 -8.92 -11.60
CA VAL A 90 7.18 -8.81 -10.91
C VAL A 90 6.62 -7.41 -11.15
N ASP A 91 5.61 -7.32 -12.01
CA ASP A 91 4.90 -6.08 -12.28
C ASP A 91 3.69 -5.86 -11.34
N ALA A 92 3.10 -4.66 -11.40
CA ALA A 92 1.95 -4.31 -10.58
C ALA A 92 0.73 -5.22 -10.82
N ALA A 93 0.56 -5.75 -12.03
CA ALA A 93 -0.53 -6.67 -12.34
C ALA A 93 -0.35 -8.02 -11.62
N LYS A 94 0.88 -8.54 -11.59
CA LYS A 94 1.22 -9.75 -10.85
C LYS A 94 1.07 -9.56 -9.34
N ILE A 95 1.53 -8.43 -8.80
CA ILE A 95 1.34 -8.08 -7.38
C ILE A 95 -0.16 -7.99 -7.06
N THR A 96 -0.96 -7.38 -7.93
CA THR A 96 -2.41 -7.30 -7.76
C THR A 96 -3.05 -8.68 -7.70
N ALA A 97 -2.66 -9.59 -8.60
CA ALA A 97 -3.17 -10.96 -8.60
C ALA A 97 -2.79 -11.71 -7.31
N MET A 98 -1.53 -11.60 -6.87
CA MET A 98 -1.05 -12.20 -5.62
C MET A 98 -1.74 -11.61 -4.39
N PHE A 99 -1.94 -10.30 -4.36
CA PHE A 99 -2.60 -9.62 -3.25
C PHE A 99 -4.08 -10.00 -3.17
N CYS A 100 -4.77 -10.11 -4.31
CA CYS A 100 -6.12 -10.64 -4.33
C CYS A 100 -6.23 -12.07 -3.85
N ASP A 101 -5.30 -12.94 -4.24
CA ASP A 101 -5.24 -14.31 -3.75
C ASP A 101 -5.04 -14.34 -2.22
N PHE A 102 -4.16 -13.49 -1.70
CA PHE A 102 -3.93 -13.31 -0.27
C PHE A 102 -5.20 -12.86 0.47
N LEU A 103 -5.92 -11.86 -0.04
CA LEU A 103 -7.15 -11.36 0.58
C LEU A 103 -8.27 -12.41 0.60
N ILE A 104 -8.44 -13.16 -0.50
CA ILE A 104 -9.45 -14.20 -0.63
C ILE A 104 -9.20 -15.34 0.36
N HIS A 105 -7.94 -15.73 0.55
CA HIS A 105 -7.56 -16.80 1.48
C HIS A 105 -7.54 -16.35 2.95
N ASN A 106 -7.63 -15.06 3.23
CA ASN A 106 -7.57 -14.50 4.59
C ASN A 106 -8.80 -13.60 4.90
N PRO A 107 -10.03 -14.14 4.87
CA PRO A 107 -11.26 -13.34 5.03
C PRO A 107 -11.41 -12.70 6.42
N THR A 108 -10.66 -13.17 7.42
CA THR A 108 -10.62 -12.59 8.77
C THR A 108 -9.97 -11.21 8.81
N LEU A 109 -9.25 -10.82 7.76
CA LEU A 109 -8.57 -9.51 7.67
C LEU A 109 -9.49 -8.37 7.22
N ARG A 110 -10.78 -8.63 6.96
CA ARG A 110 -11.72 -7.64 6.38
C ARG A 110 -11.82 -6.32 7.15
N ASP A 111 -11.59 -6.37 8.46
CA ASP A 111 -11.72 -5.24 9.39
C ASP A 111 -10.36 -4.59 9.71
N VAL A 112 -9.27 -5.07 9.09
CA VAL A 112 -7.91 -4.55 9.25
C VAL A 112 -7.66 -3.41 8.25
N PRO A 113 -6.90 -2.36 8.60
CA PRO A 113 -6.50 -1.34 7.63
C PRO A 113 -5.76 -1.95 6.43
N ALA A 114 -6.09 -1.50 5.21
CA ALA A 114 -5.48 -2.05 4.00
C ALA A 114 -3.95 -1.87 3.96
N GLU A 115 -3.45 -0.77 4.54
CA GLU A 115 -2.01 -0.51 4.63
C GLU A 115 -1.29 -1.57 5.46
N ASP A 116 -1.83 -1.93 6.62
CA ASP A 116 -1.23 -2.94 7.50
C ASP A 116 -1.22 -4.31 6.82
N VAL A 117 -2.31 -4.63 6.10
CA VAL A 117 -2.42 -5.87 5.31
C VAL A 117 -1.45 -5.88 4.13
N MET A 118 -1.29 -4.75 3.43
CA MET A 118 -0.35 -4.61 2.32
C MET A 118 1.10 -4.75 2.80
N SER A 119 1.48 -4.06 3.88
CA SER A 119 2.81 -4.18 4.49
C SER A 119 3.11 -5.60 4.97
N THR A 120 2.13 -6.29 5.53
CA THR A 120 2.27 -7.70 5.92
C THR A 120 2.45 -8.58 4.68
N PHE A 121 1.61 -8.41 3.66
CA PHE A 121 1.68 -9.15 2.41
C PHE A 121 3.04 -8.96 1.72
N THR A 122 3.53 -7.73 1.60
CA THR A 122 4.80 -7.44 0.94
C THR A 122 6.00 -7.92 1.75
N GLY A 123 5.97 -7.78 3.09
CA GLY A 123 7.00 -8.33 3.97
C GLY A 123 7.13 -9.85 3.88
N LEU A 124 6.02 -10.58 3.69
CA LEU A 124 6.02 -12.03 3.52
C LEU A 124 6.49 -12.50 2.13
N ASN A 125 6.28 -11.69 1.08
CA ASN A 125 6.49 -12.12 -0.31
C ASN A 125 7.75 -11.51 -0.96
N PHE A 126 8.27 -10.42 -0.42
CA PHE A 126 9.29 -9.60 -1.05
C PHE A 126 10.32 -9.08 -0.03
N SER A 127 10.63 -9.80 1.05
CA SER A 127 11.71 -9.37 1.95
C SER A 127 13.06 -9.34 1.19
N CYS A 128 13.86 -8.29 1.39
CA CYS A 128 15.21 -8.20 0.83
C CYS A 128 16.18 -9.25 1.39
N ASP A 129 15.86 -9.85 2.54
CA ASP A 129 16.71 -10.78 3.29
C ASP A 129 16.49 -12.26 2.92
N GLU A 130 16.23 -12.59 1.65
CA GLU A 130 16.10 -14.02 1.27
C GLU A 130 17.33 -14.83 1.72
N LYS A 131 17.08 -15.67 2.74
CA LYS A 131 17.77 -16.93 3.01
C LYS A 131 17.27 -18.01 2.06
#